data_AF-A0A508YQH7-F1
#
_entry.id   AF-A0A508YQH7-F1
#
_cell.length_a   1.000
_cell.length_b   1.000
_cell.length_c   1.000
_cell.angle_alpha   90.00
_cell.angle_beta   90.00
_cell.angle_gamma   90.00
#
_symmetry.space_group_name_H-M   'P 1'
#
loop_
_entity.id
_entity.type
_entity.pdbx_description
1 polymer ?
#
loop_
_entity_poly.entity_id
_entity_poly.type
_entity_poly.pdbx_seq_one_letter_code
_entity_poly.pdbx_strand_id
1 'polypeptide(L)'
;MIVPPELDQSLFVDQHHDQDQLLVVLGNGFDLFHGFKSRYQDFWQHVGTTPLDEIVHFNRRARSQQVRWSDVEAQIRVAAENAYQLSATRKMPGAGVMVQQRSTRAIRRFEHEFSRYLRTERERVLVSDPTRSQTAREFLSQAGAVLNFNYTDTAQQLYDVWPENIYYLHGSLLEGQTILGVDNDDVLAREPYEYASTTKGYRRDILDFKRWAWQQNGWQPLTEKTLAAFRNYDAYYYGWRRLYPVFGDQEIISLLYTLDSDMPVTSRYFATRFFEQWQTRRQWLIDAIASRCAKKRIDPQVLAYTAANAFRPFKIKLPNDVYPEDIATIVVMGHSLRADHGILSDLFKTARQLKQVILFVFQGEPPEELAMQKQMLTWLLGEGSQVKILTLEY
;
A
#
# COMPACT_ATOMS: atom_id res chain seq x y z
N MET A 1 -6.40 -28.95 30.38
CA MET A 1 -6.68 -27.51 30.53
C MET A 1 -5.34 -26.84 30.78
N ILE A 2 -4.64 -26.50 29.71
CA ILE A 2 -3.30 -25.90 29.79
C ILE A 2 -3.55 -24.40 29.90
N VAL A 3 -3.26 -23.84 31.06
CA VAL A 3 -3.20 -22.39 31.26
C VAL A 3 -2.03 -21.90 30.42
N PRO A 4 -2.21 -20.93 29.49
CA PRO A 4 -1.08 -20.36 28.76
C PRO A 4 -0.09 -19.77 29.77
N PRO A 5 1.23 -19.79 29.50
CA PRO A 5 2.18 -19.05 30.32
C PRO A 5 1.66 -17.62 30.44
N GLU A 6 1.59 -17.09 31.67
CA GLU A 6 1.17 -15.71 31.93
C GLU A 6 1.94 -14.80 30.97
N LEU A 7 1.26 -14.27 29.96
CA LEU A 7 1.85 -13.34 29.01
C LEU A 7 2.37 -12.17 29.85
N ASP A 8 3.66 -11.85 29.68
CA ASP A 8 4.30 -10.76 30.42
C ASP A 8 3.48 -9.49 30.21
N GLN A 9 2.84 -9.02 31.29
CA GLN A 9 1.95 -7.85 31.23
C GLN A 9 2.69 -6.60 30.77
N SER A 10 4.02 -6.55 30.89
CA SER A 10 4.85 -5.45 30.39
C SER A 10 4.90 -5.33 28.86
N LEU A 11 4.39 -6.34 28.14
CA LEU A 11 4.26 -6.32 26.67
C LEU A 11 3.02 -5.56 26.20
N PHE A 12 2.01 -5.42 27.07
CA PHE A 12 0.76 -4.75 26.76
C PHE A 12 0.83 -3.29 27.21
N VAL A 13 0.07 -2.44 26.52
CA VAL A 13 0.00 -1.01 26.85
C VAL A 13 -0.83 -0.85 28.12
N ASP A 14 -0.37 -0.04 29.08
CA ASP A 14 -1.13 0.24 30.30
C ASP A 14 -2.53 0.77 29.94
N GLN A 15 -3.56 0.10 30.49
CA GLN A 15 -4.95 0.40 30.16
C GLN A 15 -5.29 1.84 30.56
N HIS A 16 -5.75 2.59 29.55
CA HIS A 16 -6.34 3.95 29.58
C HIS A 16 -5.51 5.15 29.11
N HIS A 17 -4.19 5.05 28.84
CA HIS A 17 -3.43 6.26 28.45
C HIS A 17 -2.69 6.30 27.11
N ASP A 18 -2.49 5.20 26.37
CA ASP A 18 -1.65 5.26 25.15
C ASP A 18 -2.06 4.29 24.02
N GLN A 19 -3.36 4.07 23.78
CA GLN A 19 -3.82 3.25 22.63
C GLN A 19 -3.24 3.75 21.29
N ASP A 20 -3.08 5.06 21.13
CA ASP A 20 -2.53 5.71 19.93
C ASP A 20 -1.04 5.39 19.70
N GLN A 21 -0.35 4.82 20.68
CA GLN A 21 1.06 4.41 20.57
C GLN A 21 1.25 2.98 20.04
N LEU A 22 0.16 2.21 19.90
CA LEU A 22 0.19 0.84 19.40
C LEU A 22 -0.38 0.75 17.98
N LEU A 23 0.49 0.38 17.04
CA LEU A 23 0.11 0.06 15.67
C LEU A 23 0.20 -1.45 15.46
N VAL A 24 -0.90 -2.06 14.98
CA VAL A 24 -0.87 -3.44 14.47
C VAL A 24 -0.72 -3.42 12.96
N VAL A 25 0.28 -4.13 12.46
CA VAL A 25 0.53 -4.36 11.03
C VAL A 25 0.10 -5.77 10.68
N LEU A 26 -0.93 -5.90 9.85
CA LEU A 26 -1.44 -7.18 9.38
C LEU A 26 -0.84 -7.53 8.03
N GLY A 27 -0.33 -8.75 7.93
CA GLY A 27 0.21 -9.31 6.71
C GLY A 27 -0.32 -10.69 6.39
N ASN A 28 0.08 -11.25 5.24
CA ASN A 28 -0.55 -12.48 4.71
C ASN A 28 -0.43 -13.67 5.68
N GLY A 29 0.59 -13.67 6.55
CA GLY A 29 0.73 -14.67 7.60
C GLY A 29 -0.43 -14.69 8.61
N PHE A 30 -1.07 -13.55 8.86
CA PHE A 30 -2.28 -13.48 9.68
C PHE A 30 -3.42 -14.28 9.03
N ASP A 31 -3.68 -14.09 7.75
CA ASP A 31 -4.67 -14.86 7.00
C ASP A 31 -4.36 -16.36 7.01
N LEU A 32 -3.10 -16.71 6.76
CA LEU A 32 -2.64 -18.10 6.68
C LEU A 32 -2.79 -18.83 8.02
N PHE A 33 -2.56 -18.15 9.14
CA PHE A 33 -2.80 -18.70 10.47
C PHE A 33 -4.28 -19.14 10.65
N HIS A 34 -5.22 -18.36 10.11
CA HIS A 34 -6.66 -18.67 10.13
C HIS A 34 -7.07 -19.66 9.02
N GLY A 35 -6.12 -20.18 8.24
CA GLY A 35 -6.39 -21.13 7.16
C GLY A 35 -6.87 -20.48 5.85
N PHE A 36 -6.78 -19.16 5.70
CA PHE A 36 -7.00 -18.49 4.42
C PHE A 36 -5.83 -18.76 3.49
N LYS A 37 -6.10 -19.33 2.31
CA LYS A 37 -5.09 -19.54 1.28
C LYS A 37 -4.89 -18.29 0.44
N SER A 38 -4.32 -17.25 1.06
CA SER A 38 -4.19 -15.90 0.50
C SER A 38 -2.90 -15.67 -0.31
N ARG A 39 -1.98 -16.66 -0.41
CA ARG A 39 -0.76 -16.51 -1.20
C ARG A 39 -1.07 -16.57 -2.70
N TYR A 40 -0.31 -15.84 -3.52
CA TYR A 40 -0.37 -15.99 -4.98
C TYR A 40 -0.07 -17.43 -5.42
N GLN A 41 0.78 -18.14 -4.69
CA GLN A 41 1.08 -19.55 -4.95
C GLN A 41 -0.16 -20.44 -4.78
N ASP A 42 -0.98 -20.20 -3.76
CA ASP A 42 -2.20 -20.99 -3.53
C ASP A 42 -3.21 -20.76 -4.65
N PHE A 43 -3.38 -19.49 -5.06
CA PHE A 43 -4.20 -19.15 -6.22
C PHE A 43 -3.71 -19.86 -7.49
N TRP A 44 -2.40 -19.83 -7.74
CA TRP A 44 -1.81 -20.47 -8.92
C TRP A 44 -2.03 -21.98 -8.91
N GLN A 45 -1.90 -22.63 -7.75
CA GLN A 45 -2.22 -24.05 -7.59
C GLN A 45 -3.70 -24.37 -7.83
N HIS A 46 -4.61 -23.44 -7.53
CA HIS A 46 -6.04 -23.59 -7.76
C HIS A 46 -6.42 -23.49 -9.25
N VAL A 47 -5.84 -22.52 -9.98
CA VAL A 47 -6.23 -22.27 -11.39
C VAL A 47 -5.34 -22.97 -12.42
N GLY A 48 -4.13 -23.38 -12.05
CA GLY A 48 -3.15 -24.07 -12.89
C GLY A 48 -2.44 -23.20 -13.94
N THR A 49 -3.18 -22.33 -14.63
CA THR A 49 -2.64 -21.31 -15.54
C THR A 49 -3.32 -19.96 -15.29
N THR A 50 -2.55 -18.88 -15.42
CA THR A 50 -3.03 -17.52 -15.19
C THR A 50 -2.86 -16.65 -16.44
N PRO A 51 -3.63 -15.55 -16.54
CA PRO A 51 -3.41 -14.55 -17.59
C PRO A 51 -1.99 -13.97 -17.61
N LEU A 52 -1.25 -14.01 -16.48
CA LEU A 52 0.15 -13.56 -16.43
C LEU A 52 1.10 -14.54 -17.11
N ASP A 53 0.74 -15.82 -17.24
CA ASP A 53 1.54 -16.80 -17.97
C ASP A 53 1.67 -16.41 -19.45
N GLU A 54 0.65 -15.75 -20.01
CA GLU A 54 0.72 -15.16 -21.35
C GLU A 54 1.83 -14.10 -21.42
N ILE A 55 1.94 -13.23 -20.41
CA ILE A 55 2.98 -12.20 -20.33
C ILE A 55 4.36 -12.84 -20.33
N VAL A 56 4.58 -13.88 -19.52
CA VAL A 56 5.86 -14.58 -19.42
C VAL A 56 6.17 -15.38 -20.69
N HIS A 57 5.16 -15.96 -21.36
CA HIS A 57 5.34 -16.69 -22.61
C HIS A 57 5.89 -15.81 -23.73
N PHE A 58 5.46 -14.54 -23.79
CA PHE A 58 5.98 -13.55 -24.75
C PHE A 58 7.30 -12.90 -24.32
N ASN A 59 7.70 -13.05 -23.06
CA ASN A 59 8.86 -12.37 -22.50
C ASN A 59 10.06 -13.33 -22.37
N ARG A 60 10.85 -13.47 -23.46
CA ARG A 60 12.12 -14.25 -23.45
C ARG A 60 13.03 -13.87 -22.28
N ARG A 61 12.93 -12.63 -21.77
CA ARG A 61 13.72 -12.10 -20.66
C ARG A 61 13.30 -12.67 -19.29
N ALA A 62 12.00 -12.91 -19.07
CA ALA A 62 11.51 -13.57 -17.85
C ALA A 62 12.08 -14.98 -17.71
N ARG A 63 12.20 -15.72 -18.83
CA ARG A 63 12.86 -17.04 -18.87
C ARG A 63 14.36 -16.94 -18.55
N SER A 64 15.05 -15.90 -19.05
CA SER A 64 16.48 -15.69 -18.76
C SER A 64 16.77 -15.25 -17.32
N GLN A 65 15.81 -14.58 -16.66
CA GLN A 65 15.94 -14.10 -15.28
C GLN A 65 15.44 -15.11 -14.22
N GLN A 66 15.02 -16.32 -14.63
CA GLN A 66 14.48 -17.36 -13.74
C GLN A 66 13.38 -16.86 -12.79
N VAL A 67 12.56 -15.90 -13.25
CA VAL A 67 11.46 -15.37 -12.44
C VAL A 67 10.49 -16.49 -12.10
N ARG A 68 10.18 -16.66 -10.81
CA ARG A 68 9.20 -17.66 -10.36
C ARG A 68 7.80 -17.26 -10.81
N TRP A 69 7.02 -18.22 -11.30
CA TRP A 69 5.64 -18.02 -11.75
C TRP A 69 4.68 -17.56 -10.64
N SER A 70 5.02 -17.78 -9.37
CA SER A 70 4.25 -17.29 -8.22
C SER A 70 4.60 -15.85 -7.82
N ASP A 71 5.69 -15.28 -8.35
CA ASP A 71 6.09 -13.90 -8.06
C ASP A 71 5.43 -12.95 -9.08
N VAL A 72 4.21 -12.54 -8.74
CA VAL A 72 3.37 -11.66 -9.56
C VAL A 72 4.06 -10.31 -9.80
N GLU A 73 4.68 -9.73 -8.78
CA GLU A 73 5.32 -8.43 -8.88
C GLU A 73 6.55 -8.49 -9.80
N ALA A 74 7.39 -9.52 -9.67
CA ALA A 74 8.50 -9.72 -10.58
C ALA A 74 8.05 -9.92 -12.04
N GLN A 75 6.94 -10.62 -12.27
CA GLN A 75 6.38 -10.77 -13.62
C GLN A 75 5.91 -9.44 -14.19
N ILE A 76 5.19 -8.64 -13.40
CA ILE A 76 4.75 -7.29 -13.80
C ILE A 76 5.96 -6.39 -14.09
N ARG A 77 7.01 -6.46 -13.27
CA ARG A 77 8.25 -5.68 -13.45
C ARG A 77 8.93 -6.01 -14.78
N VAL A 78 9.13 -7.30 -15.06
CA VAL A 78 9.78 -7.73 -16.31
C VAL A 78 8.92 -7.43 -17.54
N ALA A 79 7.59 -7.43 -17.40
CA ALA A 79 6.68 -6.98 -18.44
C ALA A 79 6.82 -5.49 -18.75
N ALA A 80 6.98 -4.66 -17.71
CA ALA A 80 7.20 -3.23 -17.83
C ALA A 80 8.54 -2.91 -18.50
N GLU A 81 9.62 -3.51 -18.00
CA GLU A 81 10.97 -3.33 -18.57
C GLU A 81 11.03 -3.71 -20.05
N ASN A 82 10.44 -4.84 -20.44
CA ASN A 82 10.41 -5.28 -21.84
C ASN A 82 9.63 -4.27 -22.72
N ALA A 83 8.51 -3.79 -22.18
CA ALA A 83 7.74 -2.63 -22.63
C ALA A 83 8.58 -1.46 -23.10
N TYR A 84 9.27 -0.90 -22.11
CA TYR A 84 10.08 0.27 -22.27
C TYR A 84 11.21 0.06 -23.28
N GLN A 85 11.93 -1.06 -23.19
CA GLN A 85 13.00 -1.36 -24.13
C GLN A 85 12.50 -1.38 -25.57
N LEU A 86 11.37 -2.03 -25.85
CA LEU A 86 10.76 -2.04 -27.18
C LEU A 86 10.33 -0.65 -27.63
N SER A 87 9.76 0.15 -26.72
CA SER A 87 9.36 1.55 -27.00
C SER A 87 10.55 2.46 -27.34
N ALA A 88 11.72 2.19 -26.76
CA ALA A 88 12.96 2.92 -27.05
C ALA A 88 13.59 2.51 -28.39
N THR A 89 13.20 1.37 -28.98
CA THR A 89 13.73 0.93 -30.27
C THR A 89 13.09 1.67 -31.44
N ARG A 90 13.92 2.18 -32.36
CA ARG A 90 13.44 2.73 -33.66
C ARG A 90 13.07 1.66 -34.68
N LYS A 91 13.40 0.38 -34.41
CA LYS A 91 13.25 -0.74 -35.35
C LYS A 91 11.81 -1.27 -35.42
N MET A 92 11.00 -1.08 -34.38
CA MET A 92 9.60 -1.50 -34.36
C MET A 92 8.71 -0.42 -33.70
N PRO A 93 8.33 0.63 -34.43
CA PRO A 93 7.42 1.65 -33.93
C PRO A 93 6.11 1.03 -33.41
N GLY A 94 5.68 1.40 -32.20
CA GLY A 94 4.42 0.94 -31.60
C GLY A 94 4.46 -0.44 -30.93
N ALA A 95 5.57 -1.19 -31.00
CA ALA A 95 5.68 -2.49 -30.34
C ALA A 95 5.58 -2.39 -28.81
N GLY A 96 6.17 -1.34 -28.21
CA GLY A 96 6.05 -1.07 -26.78
C GLY A 96 4.60 -0.89 -26.32
N VAL A 97 3.83 -0.04 -27.02
CA VAL A 97 2.40 0.21 -26.75
C VAL A 97 1.58 -1.08 -26.83
N MET A 98 1.86 -1.93 -27.81
CA MET A 98 1.15 -3.21 -27.97
C MET A 98 1.40 -4.16 -26.79
N VAL A 99 2.66 -4.32 -26.38
CA VAL A 99 3.02 -5.17 -25.23
C VAL A 99 2.41 -4.58 -23.95
N GLN A 100 2.48 -3.27 -23.76
CA GLN A 100 1.87 -2.58 -22.62
C GLN A 100 0.35 -2.82 -22.54
N GLN A 101 -0.40 -2.69 -23.64
CA GLN A 101 -1.84 -2.95 -23.67
C GLN A 101 -2.18 -4.41 -23.36
N ARG A 102 -1.37 -5.37 -23.83
CA ARG A 102 -1.53 -6.79 -23.51
C ARG A 102 -1.25 -7.06 -22.03
N SER A 103 -0.13 -6.57 -21.51
CA SER A 103 0.24 -6.71 -20.10
C SER A 103 -0.81 -6.09 -19.18
N THR A 104 -1.30 -4.89 -19.48
CA THR A 104 -2.34 -4.22 -18.69
C THR A 104 -3.63 -5.02 -18.65
N ARG A 105 -4.06 -5.60 -19.78
CA ARG A 105 -5.24 -6.47 -19.83
C ARG A 105 -5.06 -7.75 -19.02
N ALA A 106 -3.90 -8.41 -19.15
CA ALA A 106 -3.57 -9.61 -18.39
C ALA A 106 -3.52 -9.34 -16.88
N ILE A 107 -2.90 -8.24 -16.44
CA ILE A 107 -2.86 -7.81 -15.03
C ILE A 107 -4.27 -7.58 -14.48
N ARG A 108 -5.13 -6.84 -15.20
CA ARG A 108 -6.52 -6.60 -14.78
C ARG A 108 -7.33 -7.89 -14.70
N ARG A 109 -7.11 -8.82 -15.64
CA ARG A 109 -7.76 -10.13 -15.62
C ARG A 109 -7.29 -10.96 -14.43
N PHE A 110 -5.99 -10.96 -14.15
CA PHE A 110 -5.41 -11.60 -12.97
C PHE A 110 -6.01 -11.03 -11.68
N GLU A 111 -6.07 -9.71 -11.53
CA GLU A 111 -6.68 -9.04 -10.38
C GLU A 111 -8.13 -9.49 -10.16
N HIS A 112 -8.91 -9.55 -11.23
CA HIS A 112 -10.30 -9.97 -11.18
C HIS A 112 -10.43 -11.44 -10.76
N GLU A 113 -9.66 -12.34 -11.37
CA GLU A 113 -9.67 -13.78 -11.07
C GLU A 113 -9.17 -14.05 -9.65
N PHE A 114 -8.08 -13.40 -9.23
CA PHE A 114 -7.52 -13.49 -7.88
C PHE A 114 -8.50 -12.98 -6.83
N SER A 115 -9.12 -11.81 -7.05
CA SER A 115 -10.14 -11.28 -6.14
C SER A 115 -11.34 -12.22 -6.01
N ARG A 116 -11.77 -12.86 -7.11
CA ARG A 116 -12.86 -13.85 -7.08
C ARG A 116 -12.47 -15.10 -6.28
N TYR A 117 -11.25 -15.59 -6.47
CA TYR A 117 -10.70 -16.69 -5.70
C TYR A 117 -10.65 -16.35 -4.20
N LEU A 118 -10.12 -15.17 -3.82
CA LEU A 118 -10.04 -14.77 -2.43
C LEU A 118 -11.42 -14.62 -1.77
N ARG A 119 -12.45 -14.16 -2.49
CA ARG A 119 -13.83 -14.16 -1.98
C ARG A 119 -14.34 -15.57 -1.67
N THR A 120 -14.02 -16.53 -2.53
CA THR A 120 -14.38 -17.95 -2.32
C THR A 120 -13.65 -18.53 -1.12
N GLU A 121 -12.35 -18.25 -0.99
CA GLU A 121 -11.56 -18.67 0.18
C GLU A 121 -12.07 -18.02 1.48
N ARG A 122 -12.47 -16.75 1.43
CA ARG A 122 -13.09 -16.07 2.56
C ARG A 122 -14.35 -16.76 3.03
N GLU A 123 -15.27 -17.07 2.13
CA GLU A 123 -16.49 -17.81 2.47
C GLU A 123 -16.17 -19.20 3.04
N ARG A 124 -15.22 -19.92 2.43
CA ARG A 124 -14.78 -21.23 2.91
C ARG A 124 -14.28 -21.17 4.36
N VAL A 125 -13.42 -20.21 4.68
CA VAL A 125 -12.83 -20.11 6.01
C VAL A 125 -13.88 -19.72 7.05
N LEU A 126 -14.75 -18.75 6.75
CA LEU A 126 -15.79 -18.33 7.69
C LEU A 126 -16.74 -19.47 8.07
N VAL A 127 -17.01 -20.41 7.16
CA VAL A 127 -17.81 -21.61 7.43
C VAL A 127 -17.04 -22.63 8.28
N SER A 128 -15.72 -22.69 8.16
CA SER A 128 -14.89 -23.67 8.87
C SER A 128 -14.60 -23.36 10.34
N ASP A 129 -15.08 -22.20 10.84
CA ASP A 129 -14.84 -21.68 12.20
C ASP A 129 -13.35 -21.77 12.63
N PRO A 130 -12.50 -20.90 12.07
CA PRO A 130 -11.05 -21.02 12.26
C PRO A 130 -10.64 -20.77 13.71
N THR A 131 -9.52 -21.38 14.11
CA THR A 131 -8.87 -21.11 15.39
C THR A 131 -8.55 -19.62 15.51
N ARG A 132 -8.84 -19.04 16.68
CA ARG A 132 -8.56 -17.63 17.01
C ARG A 132 -7.48 -17.56 18.08
N SER A 133 -6.58 -16.60 17.93
CA SER A 133 -5.50 -16.31 18.87
C SER A 133 -6.00 -15.36 19.96
N GLN A 134 -5.91 -15.77 21.23
CA GLN A 134 -6.28 -14.87 22.33
C GLN A 134 -5.30 -13.69 22.44
N THR A 135 -4.00 -13.94 22.23
CA THR A 135 -2.96 -12.92 22.21
C THR A 135 -3.19 -11.90 21.09
N ALA A 136 -3.52 -12.35 19.88
CA ALA A 136 -3.81 -11.45 18.76
C ALA A 136 -5.06 -10.61 19.04
N ARG A 137 -6.10 -11.20 19.67
CA ARG A 137 -7.30 -10.48 20.09
C ARG A 137 -6.95 -9.34 21.04
N GLU A 138 -6.08 -9.59 22.01
CA GLU A 138 -5.67 -8.57 22.99
C GLU A 138 -4.99 -7.38 22.31
N PHE A 139 -4.00 -7.62 21.45
CA PHE A 139 -3.33 -6.53 20.72
C PHE A 139 -4.28 -5.81 19.75
N LEU A 140 -5.11 -6.53 19.01
CA LEU A 140 -6.07 -5.92 18.08
C LEU A 140 -7.10 -5.05 18.80
N SER A 141 -7.54 -5.45 20.01
CA SER A 141 -8.48 -4.67 20.80
C SER A 141 -7.89 -3.39 21.41
N GLN A 142 -6.56 -3.35 21.57
CA GLN A 142 -5.84 -2.23 22.17
C GLN A 142 -5.19 -1.29 21.14
N ALA A 143 -5.11 -1.72 19.88
CA ALA A 143 -4.45 -0.97 18.82
C ALA A 143 -5.20 0.34 18.53
N GLY A 144 -4.48 1.47 18.56
CA GLY A 144 -5.03 2.76 18.11
C GLY A 144 -5.30 2.75 16.61
N ALA A 145 -4.48 2.02 15.85
CA ALA A 145 -4.67 1.82 14.41
C ALA A 145 -4.21 0.43 13.96
N VAL A 146 -4.83 -0.06 12.88
CA VAL A 146 -4.43 -1.27 12.17
C VAL A 146 -4.04 -0.91 10.74
N LEU A 147 -2.80 -1.21 10.35
CA LEU A 147 -2.35 -1.11 8.97
C LEU A 147 -2.40 -2.48 8.31
N ASN A 148 -3.33 -2.68 7.38
CA ASN A 148 -3.59 -3.97 6.76
C ASN A 148 -3.01 -4.04 5.34
N PHE A 149 -2.04 -4.95 5.14
CA PHE A 149 -1.47 -5.27 3.84
C PHE A 149 -2.24 -6.39 3.14
N ASN A 150 -3.18 -7.06 3.82
CA ASN A 150 -4.03 -8.08 3.20
C ASN A 150 -5.22 -7.42 2.52
N TYR A 151 -5.84 -8.17 1.60
CA TYR A 151 -7.07 -7.78 0.93
C TYR A 151 -8.32 -8.18 1.71
N THR A 152 -8.17 -9.03 2.72
CA THR A 152 -9.25 -9.68 3.47
C THR A 152 -9.63 -8.90 4.71
N ASP A 153 -10.84 -9.12 5.19
CA ASP A 153 -11.42 -8.57 6.40
C ASP A 153 -11.31 -9.54 7.59
N THR A 154 -10.29 -10.40 7.61
CA THR A 154 -10.07 -11.42 8.64
C THR A 154 -10.09 -10.84 10.06
N ALA A 155 -9.47 -9.68 10.27
CA ALA A 155 -9.47 -8.99 11.57
C ALA A 155 -10.87 -8.52 11.98
N GLN A 156 -11.67 -8.05 11.02
CA GLN A 156 -13.04 -7.61 11.28
C GLN A 156 -13.95 -8.81 11.60
N GLN A 157 -13.80 -9.91 10.86
CA GLN A 157 -14.69 -11.08 10.97
C GLN A 157 -14.39 -11.95 12.19
N LEU A 158 -13.13 -12.04 12.62
CA LEU A 158 -12.71 -12.98 13.66
C LEU A 158 -12.34 -12.31 14.99
N TYR A 159 -12.04 -11.01 14.98
CA TYR A 159 -11.53 -10.27 16.14
C TYR A 159 -12.30 -8.99 16.46
N ASP A 160 -13.45 -8.77 15.83
CA ASP A 160 -14.35 -7.63 16.09
C ASP A 160 -13.65 -6.26 15.93
N VAL A 161 -12.66 -6.18 15.06
CA VAL A 161 -11.97 -4.92 14.75
C VAL A 161 -12.87 -4.08 13.83
N TRP A 162 -13.16 -2.86 14.25
CA TRP A 162 -14.04 -1.95 13.52
C TRP A 162 -13.37 -1.46 12.23
N PRO A 163 -14.10 -1.35 11.09
CA PRO A 163 -13.54 -0.93 9.81
C PRO A 163 -12.80 0.42 9.87
N GLU A 164 -13.32 1.36 10.65
CA GLU A 164 -12.76 2.69 10.88
C GLU A 164 -11.37 2.65 11.53
N ASN A 165 -11.02 1.58 12.26
CA ASN A 165 -9.71 1.39 12.87
C ASN A 165 -8.68 0.76 11.91
N ILE A 166 -9.07 0.42 10.68
CA ILE A 166 -8.24 -0.30 9.73
C ILE A 166 -7.95 0.53 8.48
N TYR A 167 -6.68 0.74 8.19
CA TYR A 167 -6.24 1.25 6.90
C TYR A 167 -5.80 0.10 5.98
N TYR A 168 -6.57 -0.13 4.93
CA TYR A 168 -6.25 -1.10 3.88
C TYR A 168 -5.29 -0.50 2.85
N LEU A 169 -4.01 -0.87 2.94
CA LEU A 169 -2.94 -0.31 2.10
C LEU A 169 -3.09 -0.69 0.63
N HIS A 170 -3.51 -1.93 0.36
CA HIS A 170 -3.72 -2.45 -0.99
C HIS A 170 -5.19 -2.55 -1.37
N GLY A 171 -6.03 -1.81 -0.65
CA GLY A 171 -7.46 -1.95 -0.70
C GLY A 171 -7.98 -3.28 -0.16
N SER A 172 -9.28 -3.50 -0.26
CA SER A 172 -9.95 -4.67 0.30
C SER A 172 -10.98 -5.30 -0.64
N LEU A 173 -11.26 -6.58 -0.40
CA LEU A 173 -12.34 -7.30 -1.07
C LEU A 173 -13.71 -6.67 -0.79
N LEU A 174 -13.89 -6.05 0.38
CA LEU A 174 -15.13 -5.37 0.79
C LEU A 174 -15.38 -4.11 -0.03
N GLU A 175 -14.36 -3.29 -0.28
CA GLU A 175 -14.50 -2.09 -1.11
C GLU A 175 -14.42 -2.40 -2.63
N GLY A 176 -14.23 -3.67 -2.99
CA GLY A 176 -14.14 -4.13 -4.37
C GLY A 176 -12.94 -3.55 -5.12
N GLN A 177 -11.91 -3.11 -4.40
CA GLN A 177 -10.66 -2.59 -4.96
C GLN A 177 -9.48 -3.38 -4.38
N THR A 178 -8.63 -3.91 -5.25
CA THR A 178 -7.38 -4.57 -4.85
C THR A 178 -6.24 -3.99 -5.65
N ILE A 179 -5.16 -3.61 -4.98
CA ILE A 179 -3.97 -3.04 -5.58
C ILE A 179 -2.95 -4.16 -5.74
N LEU A 180 -2.77 -4.59 -6.98
CA LEU A 180 -1.64 -5.39 -7.41
C LEU A 180 -0.74 -4.52 -8.29
N GLY A 181 0.56 -4.67 -8.16
CA GLY A 181 1.50 -3.88 -8.94
C GLY A 181 2.92 -4.01 -8.44
N VAL A 182 3.82 -3.30 -9.10
CA VAL A 182 5.22 -3.26 -8.73
C VAL A 182 5.50 -2.12 -7.76
N ASP A 183 6.27 -2.40 -6.71
CA ASP A 183 6.97 -1.40 -5.92
C ASP A 183 8.14 -0.87 -6.74
N ASN A 184 7.87 0.15 -7.55
CA ASN A 184 8.79 0.59 -8.60
C ASN A 184 8.96 2.11 -8.61
N ASP A 185 8.88 2.64 -7.40
CA ASP A 185 8.89 4.06 -7.06
C ASP A 185 10.21 4.76 -7.42
N ASP A 186 11.33 4.01 -7.47
CA ASP A 186 12.67 4.54 -7.81
C ASP A 186 13.18 4.07 -9.20
N VAL A 187 12.63 2.99 -9.75
CA VAL A 187 13.09 2.39 -11.03
C VAL A 187 12.35 2.99 -12.24
N LEU A 188 11.10 3.44 -12.06
CA LEU A 188 10.29 3.98 -13.16
C LEU A 188 10.48 5.48 -13.42
N ALA A 189 11.41 6.13 -12.71
CA ALA A 189 11.87 7.47 -13.06
C ALA A 189 12.45 7.56 -14.49
N ARG A 190 12.60 6.43 -15.20
CA ARG A 190 13.09 6.36 -16.59
C ARG A 190 12.07 5.81 -17.59
N GLU A 191 10.86 5.47 -17.15
CA GLU A 191 9.94 4.66 -17.94
C GLU A 191 8.77 5.48 -18.51
N PRO A 192 8.13 5.03 -19.61
CA PRO A 192 7.07 5.79 -20.26
C PRO A 192 5.85 5.90 -19.34
N TYR A 193 5.19 7.07 -19.39
CA TYR A 193 3.91 7.42 -18.74
C TYR A 193 2.90 6.25 -18.65
N GLU A 194 2.87 5.47 -19.72
CA GLU A 194 2.05 4.29 -19.95
C GLU A 194 2.16 3.18 -18.88
N TYR A 195 3.27 3.11 -18.13
CA TYR A 195 3.49 2.12 -17.06
C TYR A 195 3.16 2.60 -15.64
N ALA A 196 2.83 3.89 -15.47
CA ALA A 196 2.33 4.41 -14.19
C ALA A 196 1.13 3.59 -13.68
N SER A 197 0.26 3.16 -14.60
CA SER A 197 -0.93 2.35 -14.28
C SER A 197 -0.66 0.98 -13.66
N THR A 198 0.59 0.49 -13.65
CA THR A 198 0.99 -0.79 -13.04
C THR A 198 1.77 -0.62 -11.74
N THR A 199 2.04 0.61 -11.30
CA THR A 199 2.75 0.89 -10.05
C THR A 199 1.79 0.88 -8.89
N LYS A 200 2.27 0.43 -7.73
CA LYS A 200 1.46 0.52 -6.51
C LYS A 200 1.22 1.98 -6.11
N GLY A 201 2.21 2.87 -6.23
CA GLY A 201 2.07 4.30 -5.92
C GLY A 201 0.87 4.97 -6.62
N TYR A 202 0.84 4.91 -7.96
CA TYR A 202 -0.26 5.46 -8.77
C TYR A 202 -1.62 4.81 -8.44
N ARG A 203 -1.64 3.50 -8.23
CA ARG A 203 -2.88 2.78 -7.90
C ARG A 203 -3.41 3.12 -6.52
N ARG A 204 -2.52 3.36 -5.55
CA ARG A 204 -2.88 3.82 -4.20
C ARG A 204 -3.41 5.26 -4.26
N ASP A 205 -2.83 6.14 -5.08
CA ASP A 205 -3.36 7.50 -5.31
C ASP A 205 -4.78 7.47 -5.90
N ILE A 206 -5.04 6.60 -6.89
CA ILE A 206 -6.40 6.42 -7.42
C ILE A 206 -7.36 5.91 -6.34
N LEU A 207 -6.92 4.97 -5.49
CA LEU A 207 -7.74 4.43 -4.43
C LEU A 207 -8.06 5.49 -3.36
N ASP A 208 -7.06 6.28 -2.98
CA ASP A 208 -7.23 7.40 -2.04
C ASP A 208 -8.19 8.45 -2.59
N PHE A 209 -8.04 8.82 -3.87
CA PHE A 209 -8.99 9.72 -4.53
C PHE A 209 -10.42 9.19 -4.50
N LYS A 210 -10.63 7.89 -4.74
CA LYS A 210 -11.95 7.26 -4.64
C LYS A 210 -12.50 7.35 -3.22
N ARG A 211 -11.71 6.97 -2.21
CA ARG A 211 -12.10 7.02 -0.80
C ARG A 211 -12.47 8.44 -0.37
N TRP A 212 -11.61 9.40 -0.69
CA TRP A 212 -11.86 10.82 -0.44
C TRP A 212 -13.16 11.29 -1.11
N ALA A 213 -13.33 11.03 -2.41
CA ALA A 213 -14.51 11.49 -3.14
C ALA A 213 -15.82 10.82 -2.66
N TRP A 214 -15.76 9.54 -2.26
CA TRP A 214 -16.88 8.86 -1.63
C TRP A 214 -17.28 9.55 -0.33
N GLN A 215 -16.33 9.90 0.53
CA GLN A 215 -16.64 10.64 1.76
C GLN A 215 -17.27 12.01 1.46
N GLN A 216 -16.78 12.73 0.45
CA GLN A 216 -17.34 14.05 0.08
C GLN A 216 -18.75 13.98 -0.53
N ASN A 217 -19.07 12.91 -1.26
CA ASN A 217 -20.31 12.79 -2.04
C ASN A 217 -21.32 11.80 -1.43
N GLY A 218 -21.25 11.50 -0.14
CA GLY A 218 -22.19 10.58 0.52
C GLY A 218 -22.12 9.15 -0.02
N TRP A 219 -20.90 8.66 -0.27
CA TRP A 219 -20.54 7.33 -0.75
C TRP A 219 -21.04 6.98 -2.16
N GLN A 220 -21.36 7.98 -2.96
CA GLN A 220 -21.76 7.79 -4.36
C GLN A 220 -20.55 7.57 -5.28
N PRO A 221 -20.59 6.60 -6.22
CA PRO A 221 -19.50 6.36 -7.17
C PRO A 221 -19.15 7.59 -8.01
N LEU A 222 -17.84 7.79 -8.24
CA LEU A 222 -17.33 8.77 -9.19
C LEU A 222 -17.77 8.43 -10.62
N THR A 223 -18.00 9.47 -11.43
CA THR A 223 -18.22 9.27 -12.87
C THR A 223 -16.94 8.79 -13.55
N GLU A 224 -17.05 7.99 -14.61
CA GLU A 224 -15.87 7.58 -15.40
C GLU A 224 -15.15 8.78 -16.03
N LYS A 225 -15.85 9.88 -16.31
CA LYS A 225 -15.25 11.12 -16.79
C LYS A 225 -14.29 11.72 -15.76
N THR A 226 -14.73 11.85 -14.51
CA THR A 226 -13.90 12.37 -13.41
C THR A 226 -12.76 11.43 -13.08
N LEU A 227 -13.02 10.12 -13.06
CA LEU A 227 -11.97 9.13 -12.82
C LEU A 227 -10.93 9.10 -13.94
N ALA A 228 -11.34 9.27 -15.21
CA ALA A 228 -10.43 9.42 -16.33
C ALA A 228 -9.62 10.73 -16.25
N ALA A 229 -10.24 11.83 -15.81
CA ALA A 229 -9.54 13.08 -15.56
C ALA A 229 -8.45 12.92 -14.50
N PHE A 230 -8.76 12.24 -13.38
CA PHE A 230 -7.77 11.95 -12.33
C PHE A 230 -6.66 11.02 -12.83
N ARG A 231 -7.01 9.90 -13.49
CA ARG A 231 -6.02 8.98 -14.06
C ARG A 231 -5.03 9.69 -14.99
N ASN A 232 -5.53 10.62 -15.80
CA ASN A 232 -4.69 11.44 -16.66
C ASN A 232 -3.80 12.36 -15.82
N TYR A 233 -4.39 13.14 -14.91
CA TYR A 233 -3.68 14.02 -13.98
C TYR A 233 -2.52 13.32 -13.29
N ASP A 234 -2.83 12.20 -12.63
CA ASP A 234 -1.92 11.51 -11.76
C ASP A 234 -0.80 10.81 -12.54
N ALA A 235 -1.11 10.29 -13.73
CA ALA A 235 -0.10 9.69 -14.58
C ALA A 235 0.90 10.74 -15.10
N TYR A 236 0.48 12.02 -15.24
CA TYR A 236 1.43 13.11 -15.52
C TYR A 236 2.26 13.45 -14.29
N TYR A 237 1.66 13.42 -13.11
CA TYR A 237 2.36 13.67 -11.85
C TYR A 237 3.54 12.71 -11.65
N TYR A 238 3.33 11.42 -11.94
CA TYR A 238 4.35 10.37 -11.85
C TYR A 238 5.23 10.19 -13.10
N GLY A 239 4.93 10.88 -14.20
CA GLY A 239 5.64 10.72 -15.46
C GLY A 239 6.94 11.53 -15.52
N TRP A 240 8.00 10.95 -16.10
CA TRP A 240 9.29 11.62 -16.32
C TRP A 240 9.21 12.92 -17.17
N ARG A 241 8.08 13.16 -17.85
CA ARG A 241 7.91 14.18 -18.90
C ARG A 241 7.14 15.44 -18.51
N ARG A 242 7.02 15.78 -17.21
CA ARG A 242 6.49 17.04 -16.61
C ARG A 242 5.17 16.86 -15.86
N LEU A 243 4.97 17.77 -14.91
CA LEU A 243 3.72 18.07 -14.21
C LEU A 243 2.53 18.11 -15.18
N TYR A 244 1.33 17.80 -14.66
CA TYR A 244 0.08 17.95 -15.40
C TYR A 244 0.03 19.31 -16.12
N PRO A 245 -0.45 19.39 -17.39
CA PRO A 245 -0.30 20.61 -18.21
C PRO A 245 -0.77 21.90 -17.55
N VAL A 246 -1.74 21.81 -16.63
CA VAL A 246 -2.20 22.95 -15.82
C VAL A 246 -1.09 23.59 -15.00
N PHE A 247 -0.16 22.80 -14.48
CA PHE A 247 0.99 23.25 -13.72
C PHE A 247 2.16 23.67 -14.62
N GLY A 248 1.99 23.70 -15.95
CA GLY A 248 2.97 24.27 -16.87
C GLY A 248 2.94 25.80 -16.94
N ASP A 249 1.94 26.44 -16.33
CA ASP A 249 1.81 27.90 -16.27
C ASP A 249 2.83 28.52 -15.30
N GLN A 250 3.56 29.54 -15.75
CA GLN A 250 4.64 30.15 -14.95
C GLN A 250 4.17 30.69 -13.60
N GLU A 251 2.96 31.25 -13.51
CA GLU A 251 2.46 31.74 -12.22
C GLU A 251 2.18 30.58 -11.27
N ILE A 252 1.56 29.51 -11.77
CA ILE A 252 1.25 28.32 -10.96
C ILE A 252 2.54 27.65 -10.50
N ILE A 253 3.53 27.52 -11.39
CA ILE A 253 4.87 27.00 -11.05
C ILE A 253 5.51 27.83 -9.93
N SER A 254 5.49 29.17 -10.04
CA SER A 254 6.06 30.04 -9.00
C SER A 254 5.39 29.86 -7.65
N LEU A 255 4.07 29.67 -7.63
CA LEU A 255 3.33 29.44 -6.40
C LEU A 255 3.63 28.06 -5.80
N LEU A 256 3.77 27.02 -6.64
CA LEU A 256 4.17 25.69 -6.20
C LEU A 256 5.60 25.71 -5.60
N TYR A 257 6.55 26.42 -6.22
CA TYR A 257 7.88 26.60 -5.62
C TYR A 257 7.82 27.34 -4.29
N THR A 258 6.95 28.35 -4.17
CA THR A 258 6.75 29.07 -2.91
C THR A 258 6.13 28.16 -1.85
N LEU A 259 5.20 27.29 -2.25
CA LEU A 259 4.58 26.30 -1.37
C LEU A 259 5.66 25.37 -0.82
N ASP A 260 6.55 24.88 -1.68
CA ASP A 260 7.56 23.89 -1.33
C ASP A 260 8.77 24.44 -0.57
N SER A 261 8.94 25.76 -0.52
CA SER A 261 10.15 26.43 -0.03
C SER A 261 10.57 26.09 1.40
N ASP A 262 9.63 25.68 2.26
CA ASP A 262 9.86 25.35 3.66
C ASP A 262 9.36 23.97 4.06
N MET A 263 9.04 23.10 3.10
CA MET A 263 8.51 21.77 3.38
C MET A 263 9.65 20.75 3.56
N PRO A 264 10.00 20.33 4.79
CA PRO A 264 10.90 19.19 5.00
C PRO A 264 10.24 17.89 4.54
N VAL A 265 11.03 17.01 3.93
CA VAL A 265 10.60 15.63 3.65
C VAL A 265 10.63 14.85 4.97
N THR A 266 9.54 14.91 5.73
CA THR A 266 9.41 14.23 7.04
C THR A 266 9.08 12.74 6.91
N SER A 267 8.30 12.39 5.88
CA SER A 267 7.93 11.01 5.52
C SER A 267 7.59 10.98 4.04
N ARG A 268 7.89 9.88 3.34
CA ARG A 268 7.52 9.65 1.93
C ARG A 268 6.07 9.20 1.78
N TYR A 269 5.58 8.32 2.66
CA TYR A 269 4.29 7.65 2.49
C TYR A 269 3.25 8.04 3.52
N PHE A 270 3.63 8.45 4.73
CA PHE A 270 2.70 8.71 5.82
C PHE A 270 2.43 10.20 6.02
N ALA A 271 1.21 10.50 6.46
CA ALA A 271 0.87 11.81 6.96
C ALA A 271 1.51 11.99 8.34
N THR A 272 2.15 13.13 8.53
CA THR A 272 2.82 13.49 9.78
C THR A 272 2.12 14.67 10.41
N ARG A 273 2.24 14.82 11.73
CA ARG A 273 1.70 15.99 12.44
C ARG A 273 2.30 17.28 11.90
N PHE A 274 3.58 17.22 11.54
CA PHE A 274 4.26 18.31 10.86
C PHE A 274 3.57 18.65 9.53
N PHE A 275 3.30 17.66 8.67
CA PHE A 275 2.68 17.89 7.36
C PHE A 275 1.32 18.60 7.49
N GLU A 276 0.48 18.18 8.42
CA GLU A 276 -0.84 18.79 8.61
C GLU A 276 -0.77 20.21 9.17
N GLN A 277 0.15 20.47 10.10
CA GLN A 277 0.40 21.82 10.60
C GLN A 277 0.97 22.74 9.50
N TRP A 278 1.90 22.22 8.69
CA TRP A 278 2.46 22.94 7.55
C TRP A 278 1.38 23.27 6.52
N GLN A 279 0.53 22.29 6.18
CA GLN A 279 -0.59 22.47 5.26
C GLN A 279 -1.54 23.56 5.75
N THR A 280 -1.91 23.52 7.04
CA THR A 280 -2.76 24.54 7.66
C THR A 280 -2.17 25.94 7.55
N ARG A 281 -0.86 26.11 7.81
CA ARG A 281 -0.16 27.41 7.68
C ARG A 281 -0.07 27.89 6.23
N ARG A 282 -0.10 26.97 5.27
CA ARG A 282 0.01 27.24 3.83
C ARG A 282 -1.35 27.25 3.10
N GLN A 283 -2.47 27.15 3.83
CA GLN A 283 -3.81 27.05 3.23
C GLN A 283 -4.09 28.19 2.24
N TRP A 284 -3.73 29.43 2.59
CA TRP A 284 -3.91 30.59 1.70
C TRP A 284 -3.21 30.44 0.35
N LEU A 285 -2.05 29.76 0.32
CA LEU A 285 -1.28 29.54 -0.89
C LEU A 285 -1.85 28.37 -1.70
N ILE A 286 -2.30 27.32 -1.02
CA ILE A 286 -3.04 26.20 -1.62
C ILE A 286 -4.29 26.72 -2.33
N ASP A 287 -5.07 27.58 -1.66
CA ASP A 287 -6.27 28.20 -2.22
C ASP A 287 -5.94 29.11 -3.42
N ALA A 288 -4.84 29.85 -3.36
CA ALA A 288 -4.38 30.70 -4.46
C ALA A 288 -3.97 29.89 -5.70
N ILE A 289 -3.33 28.72 -5.50
CA ILE A 289 -3.01 27.78 -6.58
C ILE A 289 -4.31 27.18 -7.13
N ALA A 290 -5.20 26.70 -6.26
CA ALA A 290 -6.46 26.09 -6.67
C ALA A 290 -7.32 27.04 -7.50
N SER A 291 -7.44 28.29 -7.07
CA SER A 291 -8.17 29.34 -7.80
C SER A 291 -7.62 29.58 -9.21
N ARG A 292 -6.29 29.50 -9.39
CA ARG A 292 -5.66 29.61 -10.71
C ARG A 292 -5.88 28.36 -11.56
N CYS A 293 -5.72 27.17 -10.99
CA CYS A 293 -5.98 25.91 -11.66
C CYS A 293 -7.43 25.80 -12.15
N ALA A 294 -8.40 26.29 -11.36
CA ALA A 294 -9.82 26.29 -11.73
C ALA A 294 -10.11 27.00 -13.06
N LYS A 295 -9.34 28.06 -13.39
CA LYS A 295 -9.48 28.82 -14.65
C LYS A 295 -9.02 28.02 -15.88
N LYS A 296 -8.35 26.87 -15.68
CA LYS A 296 -7.73 26.06 -16.73
C LYS A 296 -8.51 24.76 -17.02
N ARG A 297 -9.79 24.68 -16.64
CA ARG A 297 -10.71 23.55 -16.94
C ARG A 297 -10.27 22.20 -16.36
N ILE A 298 -9.57 22.19 -15.23
CA ILE A 298 -9.39 20.98 -14.44
C ILE A 298 -10.74 20.49 -13.89
N ASP A 299 -10.94 19.19 -13.79
CA ASP A 299 -12.15 18.63 -13.16
C ASP A 299 -12.23 19.14 -11.70
N PRO A 300 -13.37 19.69 -11.25
CA PRO A 300 -13.48 20.28 -9.91
C PRO A 300 -13.19 19.30 -8.76
N GLN A 301 -13.55 18.03 -8.89
CA GLN A 301 -13.29 17.04 -7.84
C GLN A 301 -11.81 16.65 -7.81
N VAL A 302 -11.18 16.55 -8.98
CA VAL A 302 -9.72 16.36 -9.08
C VAL A 302 -9.01 17.53 -8.44
N LEU A 303 -9.41 18.76 -8.76
CA LEU A 303 -8.80 19.95 -8.17
C LEU A 303 -8.97 19.99 -6.65
N ALA A 304 -10.18 19.74 -6.15
CA ALA A 304 -10.45 19.72 -4.72
C ALA A 304 -9.62 18.66 -3.99
N TYR A 305 -9.51 17.44 -4.53
CA TYR A 305 -8.64 16.40 -3.99
C TYR A 305 -7.17 16.82 -3.99
N THR A 306 -6.67 17.35 -5.11
CA THR A 306 -5.26 17.75 -5.19
C THR A 306 -4.95 18.90 -4.24
N ALA A 307 -5.85 19.87 -4.07
CA ALA A 307 -5.71 20.94 -3.09
C ALA A 307 -5.75 20.40 -1.65
N ALA A 308 -6.64 19.44 -1.35
CA ALA A 308 -6.70 18.76 -0.06
C ALA A 308 -5.43 17.97 0.28
N ASN A 309 -4.63 17.62 -0.74
CA ASN A 309 -3.30 17.01 -0.59
C ASN A 309 -2.15 17.99 -0.85
N ALA A 310 -2.40 19.31 -0.82
CA ALA A 310 -1.40 20.36 -1.09
C ALA A 310 -0.61 20.15 -2.40
N PHE A 311 -1.29 19.67 -3.44
CA PHE A 311 -0.78 19.35 -4.77
C PHE A 311 0.36 18.31 -4.78
N ARG A 312 0.32 17.35 -3.85
CA ARG A 312 1.29 16.25 -3.69
C ARG A 312 0.61 14.89 -3.83
N PRO A 313 1.37 13.79 -3.98
CA PRO A 313 0.82 12.45 -3.89
C PRO A 313 0.14 12.22 -2.55
N PHE A 314 -0.79 11.27 -2.53
CA PHE A 314 -1.46 10.89 -1.29
C PHE A 314 -0.45 10.51 -0.19
N LYS A 315 -0.90 10.72 1.04
CA LYS A 315 -0.22 10.25 2.25
C LYS A 315 -1.16 9.31 2.99
N ILE A 316 -0.62 8.21 3.49
CA ILE A 316 -1.31 7.28 4.38
C ILE A 316 -1.63 8.04 5.66
N LYS A 317 -2.92 8.29 5.89
CA LYS A 317 -3.46 8.75 7.17
C LYS A 317 -3.87 7.52 7.95
N LEU A 318 -3.18 7.25 9.06
CA LEU A 318 -3.60 6.17 9.93
C LEU A 318 -4.94 6.54 10.59
N PRO A 319 -5.79 5.56 10.90
CA PRO A 319 -7.03 5.74 11.63
C PRO A 319 -6.88 6.50 12.95
N ASN A 320 -7.99 7.06 13.44
CA ASN A 320 -8.11 7.62 14.78
C ASN A 320 -7.09 8.71 15.13
N ASP A 321 -6.68 9.50 14.13
CA ASP A 321 -5.66 10.55 14.28
C ASP A 321 -4.33 10.02 14.87
N VAL A 322 -4.04 8.73 14.65
CA VAL A 322 -2.74 8.14 14.98
C VAL A 322 -1.69 8.67 14.03
N TYR A 323 -0.61 9.21 14.58
CA TYR A 323 0.54 9.67 13.79
C TYR A 323 1.72 8.73 13.98
N PRO A 324 2.47 8.40 12.91
CA PRO A 324 3.63 7.55 13.02
C PRO A 324 4.63 8.01 14.08
N GLU A 325 4.80 9.32 14.26
CA GLU A 325 5.73 9.91 15.22
C GLU A 325 5.46 9.50 16.68
N ASP A 326 4.22 9.14 17.02
CA ASP A 326 3.77 8.84 18.37
C ASP A 326 3.77 7.33 18.67
N ILE A 327 3.99 6.50 17.65
CA ILE A 327 4.01 5.03 17.80
C ILE A 327 5.21 4.60 18.63
N ALA A 328 4.95 3.92 19.75
CA ALA A 328 5.96 3.34 20.62
C ALA A 328 6.10 1.82 20.44
N THR A 329 5.04 1.14 20.00
CA THR A 329 5.02 -0.31 19.75
C THR A 329 4.41 -0.62 18.39
N ILE A 330 5.11 -1.42 17.59
CA ILE A 330 4.57 -1.99 16.35
C ILE A 330 4.44 -3.51 16.53
N VAL A 331 3.24 -4.04 16.36
CA VAL A 331 2.99 -5.49 16.36
C VAL A 331 2.80 -5.94 14.92
N VAL A 332 3.65 -6.84 14.44
CA VAL A 332 3.54 -7.39 13.07
C VAL A 332 2.95 -8.79 13.16
N MET A 333 1.78 -8.96 12.57
CA MET A 333 1.10 -10.25 12.45
C MET A 333 1.22 -10.77 11.02
N GLY A 334 2.20 -11.65 10.81
CA GLY A 334 2.42 -12.35 9.54
C GLY A 334 3.55 -11.82 8.66
N HIS A 335 3.72 -12.44 7.47
CA HIS A 335 4.96 -12.34 6.68
C HIS A 335 5.11 -11.11 5.75
N SER A 336 4.36 -10.03 5.95
CA SER A 336 4.35 -8.88 5.02
C SER A 336 5.57 -7.96 5.09
N LEU A 337 6.62 -8.37 5.78
CA LEU A 337 7.85 -7.59 5.92
C LEU A 337 8.58 -7.37 4.58
N ARG A 338 8.55 -8.36 3.67
CA ARG A 338 9.26 -8.28 2.38
C ARG A 338 8.55 -7.41 1.34
N ALA A 339 7.22 -7.48 1.30
CA ALA A 339 6.41 -6.68 0.37
C ALA A 339 6.39 -5.23 0.86
N ASP A 340 6.45 -4.25 -0.05
CA ASP A 340 6.31 -2.83 0.30
C ASP A 340 7.36 -2.34 1.33
N HIS A 341 8.58 -2.91 1.28
CA HIS A 341 9.68 -2.57 2.19
C HIS A 341 9.95 -1.06 2.29
N GLY A 342 9.69 -0.30 1.22
CA GLY A 342 9.82 1.16 1.22
C GLY A 342 8.85 1.84 2.18
N ILE A 343 7.61 1.34 2.28
CA ILE A 343 6.60 1.84 3.23
C ILE A 343 7.00 1.49 4.64
N LEU A 344 7.37 0.23 4.90
CA LEU A 344 7.82 -0.17 6.24
C LEU A 344 9.08 0.60 6.66
N SER A 345 10.04 0.79 5.76
CA SER A 345 11.23 1.61 6.02
C SER A 345 10.86 3.05 6.39
N ASP A 346 9.92 3.65 5.67
CA ASP A 346 9.46 5.00 5.96
C ASP A 346 8.68 5.07 7.28
N LEU A 347 7.85 4.06 7.59
CA LEU A 347 7.16 3.93 8.89
C LEU A 347 8.16 3.89 10.05
N PHE A 348 9.14 2.98 10.00
CA PHE A 348 10.14 2.84 11.06
C PHE A 348 11.01 4.09 11.22
N LYS A 349 11.34 4.79 10.12
CA LYS A 349 12.08 6.07 10.18
C LYS A 349 11.24 7.20 10.76
N THR A 350 9.93 7.20 10.50
CA THR A 350 9.01 8.25 10.98
C THR A 350 8.60 8.02 12.43
N ALA A 351 8.56 6.77 12.89
CA ALA A 351 8.24 6.38 14.26
C ALA A 351 9.38 6.67 15.25
N ARG A 352 9.59 7.96 15.54
CA ARG A 352 10.68 8.45 16.39
C ARG A 352 10.60 8.00 17.85
N GLN A 353 9.41 7.62 18.31
CA GLN A 353 9.17 7.12 19.67
C GLN A 353 9.18 5.60 19.77
N LEU A 354 9.48 4.89 18.67
CA LEU A 354 9.44 3.44 18.64
C LEU A 354 10.43 2.85 19.66
N LYS A 355 9.92 2.00 20.56
CA LYS A 355 10.69 1.31 21.60
C LYS A 355 10.81 -0.18 21.30
N GLN A 356 9.80 -0.77 20.68
CA GLN A 356 9.78 -2.20 20.41
C GLN A 356 8.95 -2.57 19.17
N VAL A 357 9.33 -3.70 18.57
CA VAL A 357 8.60 -4.39 17.52
C VAL A 357 8.32 -5.81 17.98
N ILE A 358 7.06 -6.23 17.96
CA ILE A 358 6.62 -7.56 18.36
C ILE A 358 6.24 -8.34 17.10
N LEU A 359 6.94 -9.45 16.86
CA LEU A 359 6.67 -10.37 15.75
C LEU A 359 5.80 -11.54 16.21
N PHE A 360 4.64 -11.70 15.59
CA PHE A 360 3.83 -12.90 15.77
C PHE A 360 4.33 -14.03 14.86
N VAL A 361 4.61 -15.18 15.46
CA VAL A 361 5.04 -16.41 14.80
C VAL A 361 4.01 -17.50 15.03
N PHE A 362 3.73 -18.35 14.04
CA PHE A 362 2.82 -19.49 14.21
C PHE A 362 3.58 -20.81 14.25
N GLN A 363 2.98 -21.81 14.91
CA GLN A 363 3.58 -23.13 15.01
C GLN A 363 3.74 -23.78 13.63
N GLY A 364 4.99 -24.12 13.28
CA GLY A 364 5.34 -24.70 11.98
C GLY A 364 5.91 -23.70 10.97
N GLU A 365 6.06 -22.42 11.32
CA GLU A 365 6.85 -21.48 10.51
C GLU A 365 8.31 -21.97 10.41
N PRO A 366 8.88 -22.08 9.19
CA PRO A 366 10.26 -22.52 9.02
C PRO A 366 11.22 -21.62 9.81
N PRO A 367 12.19 -22.17 10.58
CA PRO A 367 13.12 -21.37 11.38
C PRO A 367 13.91 -20.33 10.56
N GLU A 368 14.17 -20.66 9.29
CA GLU A 368 14.78 -19.79 8.30
C GLU A 368 13.95 -18.54 7.98
N GLU A 369 12.62 -18.63 8.05
CA GLU A 369 11.72 -17.51 7.78
C GLU A 369 11.75 -16.49 8.93
N LEU A 370 11.70 -16.97 10.18
CA LEU A 370 11.83 -16.12 11.36
C LEU A 370 13.20 -15.42 11.42
N ALA A 371 14.29 -16.17 11.16
CA ALA A 371 15.63 -15.60 11.13
C ALA A 371 15.73 -14.47 10.10
N MET A 372 15.12 -14.67 8.93
CA MET A 372 15.11 -13.73 7.83
C MET A 372 14.24 -12.50 8.13
N GLN A 373 13.08 -12.65 8.77
CA GLN A 373 12.26 -11.53 9.26
C GLN A 373 13.03 -10.67 10.29
N LYS A 374 13.69 -11.31 11.27
CA LYS A 374 14.51 -10.60 12.26
C LYS A 374 15.64 -9.84 11.61
N GLN A 375 16.37 -10.46 10.67
CA GLN A 375 17.43 -9.80 9.92
C GLN A 375 16.91 -8.58 9.15
N MET A 376 15.74 -8.70 8.53
CA MET A 376 15.12 -7.62 7.78
C MET A 376 14.67 -6.46 8.69
N LEU A 377 14.10 -6.74 9.86
CA LEU A 377 13.79 -5.71 10.85
C LEU A 377 15.04 -5.00 11.36
N THR A 378 16.10 -5.74 11.69
CA THR A 378 17.38 -5.14 12.10
C THR A 378 17.91 -4.20 11.02
N TRP A 379 17.82 -4.58 9.75
CA TRP A 379 18.21 -3.72 8.63
C TRP A 379 17.31 -2.48 8.52
N LEU A 380 15.99 -2.63 8.63
CA LEU A 380 15.03 -1.52 8.56
C LEU A 380 15.20 -0.50 9.70
N LEU A 381 15.47 -0.98 10.92
CA LEU A 381 15.66 -0.17 12.11
C LEU A 381 17.06 0.47 12.17
N GLY A 382 18.01 -0.06 11.41
CA GLY A 382 19.40 0.37 11.39
C GLY A 382 20.28 -0.37 12.41
N GLU A 383 21.52 -0.66 12.02
CA GLU A 383 22.50 -1.29 12.90
C GLU A 383 22.75 -0.42 14.15
N GLY A 384 22.63 -1.02 15.33
CA GLY A 384 22.79 -0.33 16.62
C GLY A 384 21.51 0.31 17.20
N SER A 385 20.36 0.12 16.55
CA SER A 385 19.07 0.55 17.09
C SER A 385 18.82 -0.03 18.49
N GLN A 386 18.28 0.80 19.39
CA GLN A 386 17.86 0.39 20.74
C GLN A 386 16.44 -0.22 20.78
N VAL A 387 15.77 -0.28 19.62
CA VAL A 387 14.43 -0.86 19.49
C VAL A 387 14.50 -2.37 19.74
N LYS A 388 13.71 -2.85 20.70
CA LYS A 388 13.65 -4.28 21.04
C LYS A 388 12.85 -5.04 19.96
N ILE A 389 13.37 -6.17 19.49
CA ILE A 389 12.61 -7.09 18.62
C ILE A 389 12.21 -8.31 19.46
N LEU A 390 10.91 -8.47 19.67
CA LEU A 390 10.32 -9.54 20.46
C LEU A 390 9.56 -10.50 19.55
N THR A 391 9.35 -11.73 20.03
CA THR A 391 8.57 -12.75 19.31
C THR A 391 7.51 -13.33 20.21
N LEU A 392 6.28 -13.46 19.71
CA LEU A 392 5.15 -14.08 20.39
C LEU A 392 4.50 -15.13 19.51
N GLU A 393 3.99 -16.20 20.10
CA GLU A 393 3.17 -17.17 19.38
C GLU A 393 1.73 -16.66 19.25
N TYR A 394 1.08 -17.00 18.12
CA TYR A 394 -0.36 -16.82 17.96
C TYR A 394 -1.14 -17.65 18.99
#